data_AF-A0A846YHS6-F1
#
_entry.id   AF-A0A846YHS6-F1
#
_cell.length_a   1.000
_cell.length_b   1.000
_cell.length_c   1.000
_cell.angle_alpha   90.00
_cell.angle_beta   90.00
_cell.angle_gamma   90.00
#
_symmetry.space_group_name_H-M   'P 1'
#
loop_
_entity.id
_entity.type
_entity.pdbx_description
1 polymer ?
#
loop_
_entity_poly.entity_id
_entity_poly.type
_entity_poly.pdbx_seq_one_letter_code
_entity_poly.pdbx_strand_id
1 'polypeptide(L)' 'MVHTLYLDTGPLLSALIVTGAVAEHDAAAVAVPALEHTGSVRHAITEQAALATPLCLYPKGYRWPVVER' A
#
# COMPACT_ATOMS: atom_id res chain seq x y z
N MET A 1 7.76 9.67 11.86
CA MET A 1 6.75 10.66 11.43
C MET A 1 5.62 9.90 10.76
N VAL A 2 4.36 10.35 10.88
CA VAL A 2 3.19 9.66 10.31
C VAL A 2 2.45 10.65 9.40
N HIS A 3 2.12 10.20 8.19
CA HIS A 3 1.35 10.96 7.21
C HIS A 3 0.05 10.23 6.90
N THR A 4 -1.06 10.95 6.89
CA THR A 4 -2.38 10.39 6.58
C THR A 4 -2.78 10.79 5.17
N LEU A 5 -3.12 9.80 4.35
CA LEU A 5 -3.66 10.00 3.01
C LEU A 5 -5.15 9.67 3.02
N TYR A 6 -5.95 10.54 2.41
CA TYR A 6 -7.34 10.26 2.09
C TYR A 6 -7.43 10.01 0.59
N LEU A 7 -7.98 8.85 0.20
CA LEU A 7 -8.11 8.45 -1.20
C LEU A 7 -9.59 8.30 -1.54
N ASP A 8 -10.10 9.23 -2.34
CA ASP A 8 -11.41 9.15 -2.98
C ASP A 8 -11.21 9.20 -4.50
N THR A 9 -10.51 8.19 -5.02
CA THR A 9 -10.08 8.15 -6.42
C THR A 9 -10.13 6.74 -6.98
N GLY A 10 -10.11 6.64 -8.31
CA GLY A 10 -9.99 5.36 -8.98
C GLY A 10 -8.66 4.63 -8.69
N PRO A 11 -8.61 3.31 -8.93
CA PRO A 11 -7.46 2.44 -8.63
C PRO A 11 -6.09 2.97 -9.07
N LEU A 12 -5.99 3.45 -10.31
CA LEU A 12 -4.72 3.92 -10.89
C LEU A 12 -4.21 5.17 -10.18
N LEU A 13 -5.09 6.15 -9.96
CA LEU A 13 -4.72 7.40 -9.30
C LEU A 13 -4.36 7.17 -7.83
N SER A 14 -5.11 6.31 -7.14
CA SER A 14 -4.77 5.87 -5.78
C SER A 14 -3.37 5.25 -5.70
N ALA A 15 -2.99 4.40 -6.66
CA ALA A 15 -1.66 3.80 -6.69
C ALA A 15 -0.57 4.86 -6.83
N LEU A 16 -0.72 5.79 -7.78
CA LEU A 16 0.25 6.87 -8.01
C LEU A 16 0.41 7.77 -6.79
N ILE A 17 -0.69 8.19 -6.17
CA ILE A 17 -0.67 9.03 -4.96
C ILE A 17 0.08 8.31 -3.83
N VAL A 18 -0.24 7.05 -3.57
CA VAL A 18 0.40 6.28 -2.50
C VAL A 18 1.88 6.09 -2.78
N THR A 19 2.27 5.70 -4.00
CA THR A 19 3.69 5.54 -4.35
C THR A 19 4.46 6.85 -4.28
N GLY A 20 3.84 7.96 -4.68
CA GLY A 20 4.43 9.29 -4.57
C GLY A 20 4.68 9.68 -3.13
N ALA A 21 3.68 9.52 -2.26
CA ALA A 21 3.81 9.82 -0.84
C ALA A 21 4.84 8.92 -0.13
N VAL A 22 4.91 7.64 -0.50
CA VAL A 22 5.94 6.71 0.02
C VAL A 22 7.33 7.19 -0.37
N ALA A 23 7.54 7.58 -1.63
CA ALA A 23 8.82 8.06 -2.11
C ALA A 23 9.20 9.43 -1.52
N GLU A 24 8.24 10.37 -1.44
CA GLU A 24 8.45 11.72 -0.92
C GLU A 24 8.84 11.73 0.56
N HIS A 25 8.25 10.82 1.35
CA HIS A 25 8.47 10.74 2.79
C HIS A 25 9.40 9.62 3.23
N ASP A 26 10.03 8.91 2.28
CA ASP A 26 10.85 7.70 2.53
C ASP A 26 10.14 6.73 3.51
N ALA A 27 8.86 6.47 3.25
CA ALA A 27 8.00 5.77 4.19
C ALA A 27 8.39 4.29 4.30
N ALA A 28 8.78 3.85 5.50
CA ALA A 28 9.11 2.44 5.76
C ALA A 28 7.90 1.51 5.66
N ALA A 29 6.69 2.01 5.93
CA ALA A 29 5.45 1.25 5.88
C ALA A 29 4.22 2.10 5.57
N VAL A 30 3.22 1.48 4.94
CA VAL A 30 1.86 2.01 4.79
C VAL A 30 0.94 1.22 5.70
N ALA A 31 0.28 1.90 6.65
CA ALA A 31 -0.70 1.28 7.54
C ALA A 31 -2.11 1.50 6.99
N VAL A 32 -2.89 0.42 6.89
CA VAL A 32 -4.30 0.46 6.45
C VAL A 32 -5.20 -0.22 7.47
N PRO A 33 -6.49 0.19 7.57
CA PRO A 33 -7.42 -0.43 8.52
C PRO A 33 -7.66 -1.92 8.26
N ALA A 34 -7.67 -2.33 6.99
CA ALA A 34 -7.90 -3.69 6.56
C ALA A 34 -7.39 -3.91 5.13
N LEU A 35 -7.13 -5.16 4.75
CA LEU A 35 -6.49 -5.49 3.48
C LEU A 35 -7.36 -5.11 2.27
N GLU A 36 -8.69 -5.17 2.38
CA GLU A 36 -9.64 -4.81 1.34
C GLU A 36 -9.46 -3.37 0.83
N HIS A 37 -9.00 -2.45 1.67
CA HIS A 37 -8.71 -1.06 1.28
C HIS A 37 -7.52 -0.94 0.33
N THR A 38 -6.70 -1.99 0.21
CA THR A 38 -5.49 -1.99 -0.63
C THR A 38 -5.63 -2.79 -1.90
N GLY A 39 -6.82 -3.31 -2.22
CA GLY A 39 -7.02 -4.27 -3.30
C GLY A 39 -6.25 -3.95 -4.60
N SER A 40 -6.37 -2.72 -5.10
CA SER A 40 -5.67 -2.30 -6.33
C SER A 40 -4.26 -1.74 -6.14
N VAL A 41 -3.88 -1.36 -4.92
CA VAL A 41 -2.62 -0.65 -4.62
C VAL A 41 -1.61 -1.47 -3.84
N ARG A 42 -2.01 -2.64 -3.30
CA ARG A 42 -1.18 -3.48 -2.42
C ARG A 42 0.15 -3.86 -3.06
N HIS A 43 0.15 -4.15 -4.35
CA HIS A 43 1.36 -4.48 -5.09
C HIS A 43 2.30 -3.28 -5.16
N ALA A 44 1.76 -2.11 -5.54
CA ALA A 44 2.52 -0.87 -5.62
C ALA A 44 3.13 -0.47 -4.27
N ILE A 45 2.37 -0.64 -3.18
CA ILE A 45 2.87 -0.44 -1.81
C ILE A 45 4.02 -1.41 -1.53
N THR A 46 3.80 -2.71 -1.69
CA THR A 46 4.79 -3.73 -1.30
C THR A 46 6.06 -3.68 -2.14
N GLU A 47 6.05 -3.11 -3.35
CA GLU A 47 7.30 -2.87 -4.11
C GLU A 47 8.20 -1.81 -3.45
N GLN A 48 7.61 -0.84 -2.72
CA GLN A 48 8.34 0.33 -2.22
C GLN A 48 8.49 0.36 -0.69
N ALA A 49 7.53 -0.16 0.05
CA ALA A 49 7.43 -0.13 1.52
C ALA A 49 6.76 -1.40 2.06
N ALA A 50 6.76 -1.59 3.38
CA ALA A 50 5.94 -2.63 3.99
C ALA A 50 4.45 -2.22 3.98
N LEU A 51 3.54 -3.19 3.87
CA LEU A 51 2.10 -2.98 4.08
C LEU A 51 1.71 -3.55 5.45
N ALA A 52 1.20 -2.69 6.33
CA ALA A 52 0.74 -3.09 7.66
C ALA A 52 -0.78 -3.00 7.75
N THR A 53 -1.39 -4.09 8.22
CA THR A 53 -2.78 -4.14 8.67
C THR A 53 -2.79 -4.45 10.16
N PRO A 54 -3.92 -4.30 10.88
CA PRO A 54 -4.00 -4.74 12.28
C PRO A 54 -3.71 -6.23 12.49
N LEU A 55 -3.87 -7.06 11.46
CA LEU A 55 -3.76 -8.52 11.54
C LEU A 55 -2.43 -9.07 11.00
N CYS A 56 -1.79 -8.36 10.08
CA CYS A 56 -0.64 -8.88 9.35
C CYS A 56 0.27 -7.75 8.85
N LEU A 57 1.58 -8.03 8.83
CA LEU A 57 2.61 -7.21 8.20
C LEU A 57 3.14 -7.93 6.95
N TYR A 58 3.00 -7.28 5.80
CA TYR A 58 3.56 -7.74 4.53
C TYR A 58 4.84 -6.94 4.27
N PRO A 59 6.02 -7.57 4.25
CA PRO A 59 7.28 -6.85 4.07
C PRO A 59 7.40 -6.24 2.67
N LYS A 60 8.30 -5.26 2.53
CA LYS A 60 8.73 -4.77 1.22
C LYS A 60 9.26 -5.95 0.38
N GLY A 61 8.85 -6.02 -0.88
CA GLY A 61 9.11 -7.11 -1.80
C GLY A 61 8.16 -8.32 -1.65
N TYR A 62 7.13 -8.24 -0.80
CA TYR A 62 6.18 -9.34 -0.63
C TYR A 62 5.49 -9.70 -1.95
N ARG A 63 5.60 -10.97 -2.34
CA ARG A 63 4.98 -11.51 -3.55
C ARG A 63 3.59 -12.01 -3.22
N TRP A 64 2.58 -11.25 -3.64
CA TRP A 64 1.19 -11.65 -3.51
C TRP A 64 0.92 -12.91 -4.34
N PRO A 65 0.20 -13.90 -3.78
CA PRO A 65 -0.21 -15.06 -4.55
C PRO A 65 -1.08 -14.62 -5.73
N VAL A 66 -0.76 -15.11 -6.93
CA VAL A 66 -1.61 -14.94 -8.10
C VAL A 66 -2.82 -15.82 -7.87
N VAL A 67 -3.97 -15.22 -7.55
CA VAL A 67 -5.24 -15.95 -7.58
C VAL A 67 -5.59 -16.07 -9.06
N GLU A 68 -5.34 -17.23 -9.66
CA GLU A 68 -5.95 -17.59 -10.95
C GLU A 68 -7.47 -17.48 -10.78
N ARG A 69 -8.08 -16.60 -11.57
CA ARG A 69 -9.53 -16.39 -11.59
C ARG A 69 -10.14 -17.13 -12.77
#